data_AF-A0A645HC75-F1
#
_entry.id   AF-A0A645HC75-F1
#
_cell.length_a   1.000
_cell.length_b   1.000
_cell.length_c   1.000
_cell.angle_alpha   90.00
_cell.angle_beta   90.00
_cell.angle_gamma   90.00
#
_symmetry.space_group_name_H-M   'P 1'
#
loop_
_entity.id
_entity.type
_entity.pdbx_description
1 polymer ?
#
loop_
_entity_poly.entity_id
_entity_poly.type
_entity_poly.pdbx_seq_one_letter_code
_entity_poly.pdbx_strand_id
1 'polypeptide(L)' 'MLGRREYTPRDLEIVRKIMTDCGPADAVRSEGMALVEQAKSILKEFPANVYRRCLTDLVDYLIDREK' A
#
# COMPACT_ATOMS: atom_id res chain seq x y z
N MET A 1 19.15 -3.36 -22.57
CA MET A 1 18.96 -3.71 -21.16
C MET A 1 18.61 -2.44 -20.41
N LEU A 2 17.46 -2.39 -19.73
CA LEU A 2 17.12 -1.31 -18.82
C LEU A 2 17.78 -1.61 -17.46
N GLY A 3 18.73 -0.78 -17.04
CA GLY A 3 19.39 -0.86 -15.73
C GLY A 3 20.91 -1.12 -15.75
N ARG A 4 21.59 -0.72 -14.67
CA ARG A 4 23.03 -0.98 -14.41
C ARG A 4 23.22 -2.30 -13.65
N ARG A 5 24.40 -2.91 -13.80
CA ARG A 5 24.79 -4.14 -13.07
C ARG A 5 24.93 -3.92 -11.57
N GLU A 6 25.33 -2.73 -11.15
CA GLU A 6 25.49 -2.34 -9.76
C GLU A 6 25.02 -0.90 -9.55
N TYR A 7 24.49 -0.63 -8.36
CA TYR A 7 24.05 0.68 -7.91
C TYR A 7 24.76 1.04 -6.62
N THR A 8 25.24 2.27 -6.53
CA THR A 8 25.82 2.80 -5.30
C THR A 8 24.71 3.24 -4.34
N PRO A 9 25.00 3.37 -3.02
CA PRO A 9 24.04 3.93 -2.07
C PRO A 9 23.49 5.31 -2.50
N ARG A 10 24.34 6.13 -3.13
CA ARG A 10 23.95 7.44 -3.66
C ARG A 10 22.94 7.33 -4.81
N ASP A 11 23.09 6.35 -5.69
CA ASP A 11 22.14 6.11 -6.77
C ASP A 11 20.76 5.72 -6.22
N LEU A 12 20.72 4.89 -5.18
CA LEU A 12 19.47 4.52 -4.50
C LEU A 12 18.81 5.71 -3.80
N GLU A 13 19.61 6.60 -3.18
CA GLU A 13 19.12 7.82 -2.54
C GLU A 13 18.44 8.77 -3.55
N ILE A 14 19.04 8.92 -4.74
CA ILE A 14 18.50 9.74 -5.84
C ILE A 14 17.18 9.14 -6.34
N VAL A 15 17.13 7.81 -6.55
CA VAL A 15 15.90 7.13 -6.97
C VAL A 15 14.80 7.28 -5.93
N ARG A 16 15.12 7.12 -4.64
CA ARG A 16 14.16 7.32 -3.54
C ARG A 16 13.59 8.74 -3.58
N LYS A 17 14.45 9.75 -3.74
CA LYS A 17 14.02 11.14 -3.84
C LYS A 17 13.10 11.38 -5.05
N ILE A 18 13.43 10.82 -6.22
CA ILE A 18 12.56 10.90 -7.40
C ILE A 18 11.20 10.24 -7.14
N MET A 19 11.18 9.07 -6.50
CA MET A 19 9.94 8.36 -6.16
C MET A 19 9.07 9.13 -5.15
N THR A 20 9.67 9.91 -4.27
CA THR A 20 8.95 10.81 -3.36
C THR A 20 8.47 12.07 -4.07
N ASP A 21 9.34 12.75 -4.83
CA ASP A 21 9.06 14.06 -5.42
C ASP A 21 8.09 13.99 -6.62
N CYS A 22 8.04 12.86 -7.33
CA CYS A 22 7.21 12.72 -8.54
C CYS A 22 5.84 12.08 -8.30
N GLY A 23 5.48 11.72 -7.06
CA GLY A 23 4.18 11.12 -6.73
C GLY A 23 3.96 9.61 -6.94
N PRO A 24 4.92 8.75 -7.38
CA PRO A 24 4.72 7.30 -7.36
C PRO A 24 4.29 6.75 -5.99
N ALA A 25 4.82 7.32 -4.90
CA ALA A 25 4.44 6.93 -3.55
C ALA A 25 2.94 7.21 -3.26
N ASP A 26 2.41 8.33 -3.74
CA ASP A 26 1.00 8.68 -3.59
C ASP A 26 0.09 7.81 -4.48
N ALA A 27 0.57 7.43 -5.67
CA ALA A 27 -0.14 6.49 -6.55
C ALA A 27 -0.27 5.11 -5.89
N VAL A 28 0.82 4.58 -5.33
CA VAL A 28 0.81 3.29 -4.59
C VAL A 28 -0.09 3.37 -3.36
N ARG A 29 -0.06 4.49 -2.62
CA ARG A 29 -0.96 4.70 -1.47
C ARG A 29 -2.43 4.72 -1.92
N SER A 30 -2.74 5.41 -2.99
CA SER A 30 -4.11 5.53 -3.52
C SER A 30 -4.64 4.16 -3.99
N GLU A 31 -3.80 3.38 -4.66
CA GLU A 31 -4.11 2.01 -5.07
C GLU A 31 -4.34 1.10 -3.84
N GLY A 32 -3.49 1.21 -2.82
CA GLY A 32 -3.66 0.51 -1.56
C GLY A 32 -4.98 0.84 -0.86
N MET A 33 -5.37 2.12 -0.83
CA MET A 33 -6.66 2.55 -0.29
C MET A 33 -7.84 2.00 -1.10
N ALA A 34 -7.74 1.95 -2.44
CA ALA A 34 -8.78 1.39 -3.29
C ALA A 34 -8.99 -0.11 -3.03
N LEU A 35 -7.90 -0.87 -2.84
CA LEU A 35 -7.95 -2.29 -2.49
C LEU A 35 -8.57 -2.53 -1.10
N VAL A 36 -8.26 -1.68 -0.12
CA VAL A 36 -8.89 -1.71 1.21
C VAL A 36 -10.40 -1.53 1.12
N GLU A 37 -10.85 -0.52 0.36
CA GLU A 37 -12.29 -0.28 0.18
C GLU A 37 -12.98 -1.42 -0.55
N GLN A 38 -12.32 -2.03 -1.54
CA GLN A 38 -12.83 -3.22 -2.22
C GLN A 38 -12.97 -4.40 -1.24
N ALA A 39 -11.96 -4.67 -0.41
CA ALA A 39 -12.00 -5.74 0.59
C ALA A 39 -13.12 -5.50 1.62
N LYS A 40 -13.28 -4.27 2.11
CA LYS A 40 -14.39 -3.90 3.00
C LYS A 40 -15.76 -4.07 2.34
N SER A 41 -15.87 -3.76 1.05
CA SER A 41 -17.11 -3.96 0.28
C SER A 41 -17.49 -5.44 0.24
N ILE A 42 -16.54 -6.34 -0.05
CA ILE A 42 -16.76 -7.79 -0.04
C ILE A 42 -17.18 -8.26 1.36
N LEU A 43 -16.52 -7.77 2.41
CA LEU A 43 -16.85 -8.15 3.79
C LEU A 43 -18.28 -7.74 4.19
N LYS A 44 -18.83 -6.65 3.65
CA LYS A 44 -20.20 -6.19 3.94
C LYS A 44 -21.27 -7.17 3.47
N GLU A 45 -20.98 -8.03 2.49
CA GLU A 45 -21.90 -9.06 2.00
C GLU A 45 -22.13 -10.18 3.04
N PHE A 46 -21.20 -10.34 3.99
CA PHE A 46 -21.33 -11.33 5.06
C PHE A 46 -22.13 -10.79 6.25
N PRO A 47 -22.81 -11.67 7.02
CA PRO A 47 -23.53 -11.29 8.23
C PRO A 47 -22.65 -10.54 9.24
N ALA A 48 -23.27 -9.65 10.00
CA ALA A 48 -22.60 -8.94 11.09
C ALA A 48 -22.22 -9.90 12.21
N ASN A 49 -20.96 -10.32 12.24
CA ASN A 49 -20.41 -11.18 13.27
C ASN A 49 -19.00 -10.73 13.68
N VAL A 50 -18.45 -11.37 14.71
CA VAL A 50 -17.12 -11.06 15.26
C VAL A 50 -16.03 -11.24 14.21
N TYR A 51 -16.11 -12.27 13.37
CA TYR A 51 -15.12 -12.52 12.32
C TYR A 51 -15.10 -11.43 11.26
N ARG A 52 -16.27 -10.96 10.81
CA ARG A 52 -16.39 -9.83 9.88
C ARG A 52 -15.73 -8.59 10.44
N ARG A 53 -15.91 -8.31 11.73
CA ARG A 53 -15.26 -7.20 12.43
C ARG A 53 -13.74 -7.38 12.46
N CYS A 54 -13.25 -8.53 12.93
CA CYS A 54 -11.80 -8.78 12.98
C CYS A 54 -11.12 -8.67 11.62
N LEU A 55 -11.76 -9.14 10.55
CA LEU A 55 -11.25 -9.02 9.19
C LEU A 55 -11.26 -7.58 8.68
N THR A 56 -12.28 -6.79 9.06
CA THR A 56 -12.32 -5.35 8.74
C THR A 56 -11.17 -4.62 9.44
N ASP A 57 -10.98 -4.87 10.74
CA ASP A 57 -9.92 -4.27 11.54
C ASP A 57 -8.53 -4.68 11.01
N LEU A 58 -8.37 -5.93 10.54
CA LEU A 58 -7.14 -6.40 9.91
C LEU A 58 -6.82 -5.65 8.62
N VAL A 59 -7.82 -5.44 7.75
CA VAL A 59 -7.63 -4.71 6.49
C VAL A 59 -7.23 -3.26 6.76
N ASP A 60 -7.82 -2.61 7.77
CA ASP A 60 -7.44 -1.27 8.21
C ASP A 60 -6.01 -1.23 8.77
N TYR A 61 -5.64 -2.23 9.57
CA TYR A 61 -4.28 -2.33 10.09
C TYR A 61 -3.23 -2.47 8.97
N LEU A 62 -3.51 -3.24 7.91
CA LEU A 62 -2.55 -3.47 6.83
C LEU A 62 -2.14 -2.20 6.06
N ILE A 63 -3.02 -1.20 5.97
CA ILE A 63 -2.70 0.09 5.32
C ILE A 63 -2.05 1.10 6.28
N ASP A 64 -2.33 0.99 7.58
CA ASP A 64 -1.83 1.92 8.60
C ASP A 64 -0.55 1.46 9.31
N ARG A 65 -0.12 0.21 9.16
CA ARG A 65 1.00 -0.42 9.87
C ARG A 65 2.34 0.33 9.79
N GLU A 66 2.56 1.14 8.75
CA GLU A 66 3.81 1.88 8.54
C GLU A 66 3.73 3.37 8.91
N LYS A 67 2.60 3.83 9.51
CA LYS A 67 2.56 5.11 10.22
C LYS A 67 3.26 5.01 11.57
#